data_AF-A0A560KVC9-F1
#
_entry.id   AF-A0A560KVC9-F1
#
_cell.length_a   1.000
_cell.length_b   1.000
_cell.length_c   1.000
_cell.angle_alpha   90.00
_cell.angle_beta   90.00
_cell.angle_gamma   90.00
#
_symmetry.space_group_name_H-M   'P 1'
#
loop_
_entity.id
_entity.type
_entity.pdbx_description
1 polymer ?
#
loop_
_entity_poly.entity_id
_entity_poly.type
_entity_poly.pdbx_seq_one_letter_code
_entity_poly.pdbx_strand_id
1 'polypeptide(L)'
;MTEKQLRARTSLLKAMLLVSALLMGYSDLITTNEILQRGMGELNPIMRFTQEWMGEWWLIAKLGLTYLVMWMLWHGKSERQMAYVVAFIATPVYNNLIILAGSN
;
A
#
# COMPACT_ATOMS: atom_id res chain seq x y z
N MET A 1 -24.33 -16.32 -17.76
CA MET A 1 -23.90 -14.92 -17.52
C MET A 1 -23.59 -14.29 -18.87
N THR A 2 -24.14 -13.12 -19.20
CA THR A 2 -23.91 -12.46 -20.49
C THR A 2 -22.56 -11.73 -20.52
N GLU A 3 -21.98 -11.48 -21.69
CA GLU A 3 -20.71 -10.73 -21.79
C GLU A 3 -20.76 -9.36 -21.12
N LYS A 4 -21.92 -8.68 -21.20
CA LYS A 4 -22.15 -7.38 -20.56
C LYS A 4 -22.04 -7.49 -19.03
N GLN A 5 -22.60 -8.56 -18.46
CA GLN A 5 -22.50 -8.84 -17.02
C GLN A 5 -21.05 -9.17 -16.62
N LEU A 6 -20.32 -9.93 -17.45
CA LEU A 6 -18.92 -10.28 -17.17
C LEU A 6 -18.03 -9.03 -17.17
N ARG A 7 -18.13 -8.17 -18.19
CA ARG A 7 -17.41 -6.89 -18.26
C ARG A 7 -17.71 -5.99 -17.07
N ALA A 8 -18.98 -5.86 -16.69
CA ALA A 8 -19.37 -5.03 -15.54
C ALA A 8 -18.78 -5.54 -14.22
N ARG A 9 -18.79 -6.87 -13.99
CA ARG A 9 -18.19 -7.49 -12.80
C ARG A 9 -16.68 -7.24 -12.74
N THR A 10 -15.98 -7.45 -13.85
CA THR A 10 -14.53 -7.19 -13.94
C THR A 10 -14.20 -5.74 -13.67
N SER A 11 -14.95 -4.79 -14.23
CA SER A 11 -14.77 -3.35 -13.95
C SER A 11 -14.98 -3.01 -12.48
N LEU A 12 -16.02 -3.57 -11.85
CA LEU A 12 -16.28 -3.37 -10.43
C LEU A 12 -15.14 -3.91 -9.56
N LEU A 13 -14.67 -5.14 -9.83
CA LEU A 13 -13.55 -5.75 -9.09
C LEU A 13 -12.28 -4.90 -9.20
N LYS A 14 -11.96 -4.40 -10.41
CA LYS A 14 -10.82 -3.52 -10.60
C LYS A 14 -10.96 -2.20 -9.83
N ALA A 15 -12.16 -1.60 -9.84
CA ALA A 15 -12.43 -0.41 -9.06
C ALA A 15 -12.26 -0.65 -7.56
N MET A 16 -12.78 -1.77 -7.03
CA MET A 16 -12.61 -2.14 -5.63
C MET A 16 -11.14 -2.35 -5.25
N LEU A 17 -10.35 -3.01 -6.10
CA LEU A 17 -8.92 -3.23 -5.89
C LEU A 17 -8.14 -1.91 -5.90
N LEU A 18 -8.46 -1.00 -6.82
CA LEU A 18 -7.86 0.34 -6.89
C LEU A 18 -8.18 1.18 -5.64
N VAL A 19 -9.45 1.21 -5.22
CA VAL A 19 -9.86 1.93 -4.01
C VAL A 19 -9.18 1.34 -2.78
N SER A 20 -9.10 0.01 -2.67
CA SER A 20 -8.42 -0.67 -1.56
C SER A 20 -6.94 -0.32 -1.53
N ALA A 21 -6.25 -0.34 -2.67
CA ALA A 21 -4.85 0.03 -2.77
C ALA A 21 -4.58 1.48 -2.37
N LEU A 22 -5.46 2.40 -2.79
CA LEU A 22 -5.36 3.82 -2.43
C LEU A 22 -5.53 4.03 -0.92
N LEU A 23 -6.54 3.37 -0.32
CA LEU A 23 -6.76 3.43 1.13
C LEU A 23 -5.57 2.85 1.90
N MET A 24 -5.02 1.72 1.45
CA MET A 24 -3.82 1.13 2.05
C MET A 24 -2.62 2.06 1.96
N GLY A 25 -2.35 2.66 0.79
CA GLY A 25 -1.25 3.62 0.65
C GLY A 25 -1.42 4.86 1.52
N TYR A 26 -2.65 5.37 1.64
CA TYR A 26 -2.96 6.46 2.56
C TYR A 26 -2.73 6.07 4.04
N SER A 27 -3.20 4.88 4.45
CA SER A 27 -2.95 4.36 5.80
C SER A 27 -1.47 4.14 6.08
N ASP A 28 -0.70 3.63 5.11
CA ASP A 28 0.76 3.46 5.24
C ASP A 28 1.43 4.83 5.50
N LEU A 29 1.07 5.87 4.75
CA LEU A 29 1.63 7.22 4.94
C LEU A 29 1.33 7.80 6.32
N ILE A 30 0.09 7.70 6.79
CA ILE A 30 -0.29 8.19 8.13
C ILE A 30 0.48 7.46 9.21
N THR A 31 0.42 6.12 9.18
CA THR A 31 1.04 5.30 10.22
C THR A 31 2.56 5.44 10.24
N THR A 32 3.19 5.61 9.07
CA THR A 32 4.62 5.95 8.96
C THR A 32 4.93 7.30 9.57
N ASN A 33 4.12 8.32 9.29
CA ASN A 33 4.33 9.65 9.84
C ASN A 33 4.22 9.64 11.37
N GLU A 34 3.27 8.90 11.93
CA GLU A 34 3.18 8.71 13.38
C GLU A 34 4.41 7.98 13.96
N ILE A 35 4.86 6.90 13.31
CA ILE A 35 6.07 6.16 13.72
C ILE A 35 7.30 7.06 13.72
N LEU A 36 7.49 7.85 12.65
CA LEU A 36 8.60 8.81 12.54
C LEU A 36 8.53 9.89 13.63
N GLN A 37 7.34 10.44 13.90
CA GLN A 37 7.15 11.44 14.95
C GLN A 37 7.44 10.89 16.36
N ARG A 38 7.22 9.59 16.58
CA ARG A 38 7.56 8.89 17.83
C ARG A 38 9.03 8.44 17.90
N GLY A 39 9.85 8.75 16.88
CA GLY A 39 11.26 8.33 16.81
C GLY A 39 11.45 6.82 16.62
N MET A 40 10.42 6.11 16.17
CA MET A 40 10.45 4.68 15.96
C MET A 40 10.89 4.33 14.52
N GLY A 41 11.30 3.07 14.33
CA GLY A 41 11.70 2.53 13.04
C GLY A 41 10.82 1.35 12.62
N GLU A 42 10.77 1.09 11.32
CA GLU A 42 10.13 -0.08 10.71
C GLU A 42 10.62 -1.42 11.31
N LEU A 43 9.75 -2.44 11.40
CA LEU A 43 10.14 -3.78 11.90
C LEU A 43 11.04 -4.53 10.91
N ASN A 44 10.84 -4.32 9.61
CA ASN A 44 11.63 -4.98 8.58
C ASN A 44 13.03 -4.35 8.51
N PRO A 45 14.12 -5.12 8.71
CA PRO A 45 15.49 -4.59 8.72
C PRO A 45 15.88 -3.82 7.45
N ILE A 46 15.40 -4.26 6.29
CA ILE A 46 15.68 -3.61 5.00
C ILE A 46 14.94 -2.26 4.90
N MET A 47 13.66 -2.25 5.29
CA MET A 47 12.87 -1.02 5.29
C MET A 47 13.39 -0.03 6.32
N ARG A 48 13.81 -0.51 7.50
CA ARG A 48 14.43 0.33 8.53
C ARG A 48 15.73 0.96 8.06
N PHE A 49 16.61 0.18 7.43
CA PHE A 49 17.83 0.73 6.83
C PHE A 49 17.52 1.81 5.79
N THR A 50 16.52 1.56 4.94
CA THR A 50 16.11 2.52 3.91
C THR A 50 15.47 3.76 4.52
N GLN A 51 14.66 3.61 5.57
CA GLN A 51 14.09 4.70 6.34
C GLN A 51 15.19 5.55 7.00
N GLU A 52 16.17 4.94 7.65
CA GLU A 52 17.29 5.65 8.29
C GLU A 52 18.15 6.39 7.25
N TRP A 53 18.33 5.80 6.08
CA TRP A 53 19.06 6.44 4.98
C TRP A 53 18.31 7.60 4.33
N MET A 54 16.98 7.47 4.16
CA MET A 54 16.15 8.47 3.49
C MET A 54 15.62 9.56 4.44
N GLY A 55 15.55 9.31 5.75
CA GLY A 55 15.01 10.25 6.74
C GLY A 55 13.60 10.73 6.37
N GLU A 56 13.40 12.04 6.28
CA GLU A 56 12.12 12.65 5.91
C GLU A 56 11.67 12.32 4.48
N TRP A 57 12.61 11.98 3.57
CA TRP A 57 12.28 11.57 2.20
C TRP A 57 11.60 10.20 2.14
N TRP A 58 11.59 9.45 3.24
CA TRP A 58 10.91 8.15 3.33
C TRP A 58 9.40 8.24 3.04
N LEU A 59 8.74 9.30 3.52
CA LEU A 59 7.31 9.54 3.23
C LEU A 59 7.08 9.80 1.75
N ILE A 60 7.97 10.57 1.10
CA ILE A 60 7.89 10.84 -0.34
C ILE A 60 8.10 9.56 -1.14
N ALA A 61 9.04 8.71 -0.72
CA ALA A 61 9.27 7.41 -1.34
C ALA A 61 8.03 6.50 -1.27
N LYS A 62 7.37 6.44 -0.10
CA LYS A 62 6.11 5.70 0.08
C LYS A 62 4.96 6.26 -0.77
N LEU A 63 4.87 7.58 -0.91
CA LEU A 63 3.90 8.21 -1.80
C LEU A 63 4.17 7.85 -3.27
N GLY A 64 5.44 7.87 -3.68
CA GLY A 64 5.87 7.42 -5.01
C GLY A 64 5.52 5.96 -5.28
N LEU A 65 5.72 5.07 -4.29
CA LEU A 65 5.32 3.67 -4.39
C LEU A 65 3.80 3.50 -4.52
N THR A 66 3.02 4.28 -3.76
CA THR A 66 1.56 4.30 -3.86
C THR A 66 1.13 4.69 -5.28
N TYR A 67 1.71 5.76 -5.83
CA TYR A 67 1.44 6.19 -7.20
C TYR A 67 1.79 5.11 -8.23
N LEU A 68 2.98 4.49 -8.10
CA LEU A 68 3.41 3.40 -8.98
C LEU A 68 2.43 2.23 -8.95
N VAL A 69 1.99 1.82 -7.77
CA VAL A 69 1.02 0.72 -7.61
C VAL A 69 -0.32 1.08 -8.23
N MET A 70 -0.82 2.30 -8.02
CA MET A 70 -2.05 2.78 -8.64
C MET A 70 -1.94 2.76 -10.17
N TRP A 71 -0.81 3.20 -10.72
CA TRP A 71 -0.53 3.15 -12.15
C TRP A 71 -0.50 1.70 -12.69
N MET A 72 0.17 0.79 -11.99
CA MET A 72 0.22 -0.63 -12.37
C MET A 72 -1.16 -1.29 -12.33
N LEU A 73 -1.96 -1.00 -11.31
CA LEU A 73 -3.32 -1.52 -11.18
C LEU A 73 -4.25 -0.94 -12.26
N TRP A 74 -4.10 0.33 -12.60
CA TRP A 74 -4.88 0.99 -13.65
C TRP A 74 -4.64 0.34 -15.02
N HIS A 75 -3.38 0.03 -15.36
CA HIS A 75 -3.01 -0.64 -16.61
C HIS A 75 -3.13 -2.18 -16.54
N GLY A 76 -3.43 -2.72 -15.37
CA GLY A 76 -3.54 -4.15 -15.11
C GLY A 76 -4.67 -4.82 -15.90
N LYS A 77 -4.33 -5.87 -16.64
CA LYS A 77 -5.31 -6.66 -17.42
C LYS A 77 -5.85 -7.86 -16.63
N SER A 78 -5.08 -8.38 -15.67
CA SER A 78 -5.40 -9.58 -14.88
C SER A 78 -5.83 -9.23 -13.46
N GLU A 79 -7.08 -9.55 -13.11
CA GLU A 79 -7.63 -9.37 -11.76
C GLU A 79 -6.81 -10.10 -10.68
N ARG A 80 -6.34 -11.32 -10.99
CA ARG A 80 -5.54 -12.13 -10.06
C ARG A 80 -4.19 -11.48 -9.76
N GLN A 81 -3.51 -10.94 -10.77
CA GLN A 81 -2.24 -10.25 -10.57
C GLN A 81 -2.45 -8.96 -9.77
N MET A 82 -3.52 -8.21 -10.06
CA MET A 82 -3.89 -7.03 -9.29
C MET A 82 -4.13 -7.37 -7.82
N ALA A 83 -4.85 -8.46 -7.52
CA ALA A 83 -5.07 -8.90 -6.15
C ALA A 83 -3.77 -9.24 -5.41
N TYR A 84 -2.81 -9.88 -6.07
CA TYR A 84 -1.50 -10.14 -5.46
C TYR A 84 -0.71 -8.87 -5.18
N VAL A 85 -0.77 -7.88 -6.07
CA VAL A 85 -0.15 -6.57 -5.83
C VAL A 85 -0.78 -5.89 -4.63
N VAL A 86 -2.12 -5.87 -4.53
CA VAL A 86 -2.85 -5.31 -3.38
C VAL A 86 -2.48 -6.04 -2.08
N ALA A 87 -2.40 -7.37 -2.10
CA ALA A 87 -1.99 -8.15 -0.93
C ALA A 87 -0.55 -7.83 -0.51
N PHE A 88 0.36 -7.66 -1.47
CA PHE A 88 1.76 -7.33 -1.18
C PHE A 88 1.89 -5.96 -0.48
N ILE A 89 1.19 -4.93 -0.96
CA ILE A 89 1.23 -3.59 -0.37
C ILE A 89 0.51 -3.48 0.99
N ALA A 90 -0.30 -4.47 1.38
CA ALA A 90 -0.88 -4.51 2.72
C ALA A 90 0.18 -4.82 3.81
N THR A 91 1.30 -5.44 3.42
CA THR A 91 2.40 -5.81 4.34
C THR A 91 2.97 -4.62 5.12
N PRO A 92 3.40 -3.50 4.49
CA PRO A 92 3.89 -2.33 5.23
C PRO A 92 2.83 -1.70 6.14
N VAL A 93 1.57 -1.64 5.71
CA VAL A 93 0.47 -1.15 6.55
C VAL A 93 0.32 -2.00 7.82
N TYR A 94 0.29 -3.33 7.66
CA TYR A 94 0.16 -4.25 8.77
C TYR A 94 1.34 -4.18 9.74
N ASN A 95 2.57 -4.07 9.21
CA ASN A 95 3.78 -3.84 9.99
C ASN A 95 3.67 -2.55 10.84
N ASN A 96 3.32 -1.41 10.22
CA ASN A 96 3.19 -0.15 10.95
C ASN A 96 2.13 -0.21 12.06
N LEU A 97 0.99 -0.88 11.79
CA LEU A 97 -0.06 -1.06 12.79
C LEU A 97 0.41 -1.88 13.99
N ILE A 98 1.23 -2.92 13.78
CA ILE A 98 1.82 -3.69 14.88
C ILE A 98 2.75 -2.81 15.72
N ILE A 99 3.60 -1.99 15.08
CA ILE A 99 4.51 -1.08 15.79
C ILE A 99 3.70 -0.12 16.68
N LEU A 100 2.66 0.52 16.11
CA LEU A 100 1.83 1.46 16.84
C LEU A 100 1.04 0.79 17.96
N ALA A 101 0.52 -0.42 17.74
CA ALA A 101 -0.20 -1.18 18.76
C ALA A 101 0.73 -1.63 19.91
N GLY A 102 1.98 -1.99 19.62
CA GLY A 102 2.98 -2.36 20.64
C GLY A 102 3.64 -1.16 21.34
N SER A 103 3.36 0.07 20.89
CA SER A 103 3.88 1.32 21.45
C SER A 103 2.89 2.04 22.39
N ASN A 104 1.65 1.57 22.49
CA ASN A 104 0.64 2.06 23.42
C ASN A 104 0.67 1.28 24.73
#